data_AF-A0A3B9G202-F1
#
_entry.id   AF-A0A3B9G202-F1
#
_cell.length_a   1.000
_cell.length_b   1.000
_cell.length_c   1.000
_cell.angle_alpha   90.00
_cell.angle_beta   90.00
_cell.angle_gamma   90.00
#
_symmetry.space_group_name_H-M   'P 1'
#
loop_
_entity.id
_entity.type
_entity.pdbx_description
1 polymer ?
#
loop_
_entity_poly.entity_id
_entity_poly.type
_entity_poly.pdbx_seq_one_letter_code
_entity_poly.pdbx_strand_id
1 'polypeptide(L)'
;ELLYHDRKLIDYVDKELSIWPVEDWPYFLPFRERSRQSGDTFEEMQDLKATAIRYIDENGPVCSDTLPIDGEIFWHSSMHWSGSRHKKSSASRAVLEQLYTEGKLIIHHKNGNRKYYDLAEKHISEEILTAEDPCRSESEFQAWRVLRRIGAVGLLWDKNSSALLGIGLKAEQRKQIFEQLTAEGNIIPVMVEGIRTPFYCLSADEELLKSVLVGSTDMKPRLSFIAPLDPLFWDKSLIRSLWEFQYSWEIYTPADKRKYGYYTLPVLYGDRFIGRIEAVPGKDGILHVKGLWYEPGVRQTKKLNAALERTLRQFAVFNGCSHYEM
;
A
#
# COMPACT_ATOMS: atom_id res chain seq x y z
N GLU A 1 8.68 9.43 9.64
CA GLU A 1 9.03 10.85 9.37
C GLU A 1 8.16 11.40 8.25
N LEU A 2 8.37 11.00 7.00
CA LEU A 2 7.64 11.54 5.82
C LEU A 2 6.09 11.56 5.91
N LEU A 3 5.47 10.52 6.47
CA LEU A 3 4.00 10.38 6.55
C LEU A 3 3.37 11.21 7.68
N TYR A 4 3.91 11.12 8.90
CA TYR A 4 3.28 11.70 10.10
C TYR A 4 3.88 13.03 10.55
N HIS A 5 5.13 13.33 10.16
CA HIS A 5 5.83 14.55 10.57
C HIS A 5 5.98 15.52 9.41
N ASP A 6 6.64 15.10 8.31
CA ASP A 6 6.95 16.02 7.20
C ASP A 6 5.77 16.27 6.27
N ARG A 7 4.70 15.46 6.40
CA ARG A 7 3.47 15.50 5.58
C ARG A 7 3.72 15.46 4.07
N LYS A 8 4.83 14.87 3.63
CA LYS A 8 5.13 14.59 2.21
C LYS A 8 4.36 13.38 1.69
N LEU A 9 3.90 12.51 2.58
CA LEU A 9 3.08 11.36 2.25
C LEU A 9 1.76 11.42 3.03
N ILE A 10 0.74 10.75 2.51
CA ILE A 10 -0.55 10.58 3.17
C ILE A 10 -1.01 9.12 3.09
N ASP A 11 -1.70 8.65 4.13
CA ASP A 11 -2.44 7.38 4.15
C ASP A 11 -3.84 7.67 3.64
N TYR A 12 -4.21 7.08 2.51
CA TYR A 12 -5.51 7.27 1.89
C TYR A 12 -5.86 6.11 0.94
N VAL A 13 -7.11 6.09 0.47
CA VAL A 13 -7.58 5.07 -0.48
C VAL A 13 -6.97 5.26 -1.87
N ASP A 14 -6.43 4.18 -2.44
CA ASP A 14 -6.05 4.10 -3.85
C ASP A 14 -6.29 2.67 -4.39
N LYS A 15 -5.35 1.74 -4.23
CA LYS A 15 -5.59 0.31 -4.53
C LYS A 15 -6.48 -0.31 -3.46
N GLU A 16 -6.09 -0.01 -2.22
CA GLU A 16 -6.74 -0.23 -0.94
C GLU A 16 -6.32 0.98 -0.06
N LEU A 17 -6.27 0.85 1.26
CA LEU A 17 -5.52 1.81 2.07
C LEU A 17 -4.03 1.75 1.69
N SER A 18 -3.51 2.88 1.22
CA SER A 18 -2.19 3.01 0.61
C SER A 18 -1.51 4.27 1.13
N ILE A 19 -0.18 4.32 1.06
CA ILE A 19 0.59 5.53 1.34
C ILE A 19 1.09 6.09 0.01
N TRP A 20 0.83 7.37 -0.25
CA TRP A 20 1.23 8.03 -1.50
C TRP A 20 1.58 9.51 -1.28
N PRO A 21 2.28 10.19 -2.23
CA PRO A 21 2.74 11.57 -2.08
C PRO A 21 1.60 12.58 -1.94
N VAL A 22 1.69 13.49 -0.97
CA VAL A 22 0.60 14.46 -0.70
C VAL A 22 0.23 15.31 -1.91
N GLU A 23 1.18 15.51 -2.84
CA GLU A 23 1.02 16.23 -4.09
C GLU A 23 0.00 15.57 -5.03
N ASP A 24 -0.26 14.27 -4.86
CA ASP A 24 -1.29 13.53 -5.60
C ASP A 24 -2.70 13.78 -5.05
N TRP A 25 -2.85 14.54 -3.96
CA TRP A 25 -4.13 14.83 -3.33
C TRP A 25 -5.20 15.34 -4.30
N PRO A 26 -4.93 16.28 -5.23
CA PRO A 26 -5.95 16.84 -6.11
C PRO A 26 -6.61 15.79 -7.02
N TYR A 27 -5.85 14.79 -7.49
CA TYR A 27 -6.34 13.70 -8.34
C TYR A 27 -7.47 12.87 -7.69
N PHE A 28 -7.53 12.82 -6.36
CA PHE A 28 -8.56 12.08 -5.63
C PHE A 28 -9.79 12.93 -5.27
N LEU A 29 -9.95 14.11 -5.89
CA LEU A 29 -11.12 14.96 -5.65
C LEU A 29 -12.46 14.24 -5.94
N PRO A 30 -12.66 13.53 -7.07
CA PRO A 30 -13.91 12.80 -7.32
C PRO A 30 -14.19 11.70 -6.28
N PHE A 31 -13.14 11.13 -5.69
CA PHE A 31 -13.24 10.13 -4.63
C PHE A 31 -13.78 10.76 -3.34
N ARG A 32 -13.26 11.93 -2.96
CA ARG A 32 -13.73 12.72 -1.81
C ARG A 32 -15.16 13.21 -1.99
N GLU A 33 -15.52 13.68 -3.18
CA GLU A 33 -16.87 14.14 -3.51
C GLU A 33 -17.90 13.00 -3.40
N ARG A 34 -17.57 11.82 -3.95
CA ARG A 34 -18.41 10.62 -3.81
C ARG A 34 -18.60 10.20 -2.35
N SER A 35 -17.53 10.26 -1.55
CA SER A 35 -17.62 9.99 -0.11
C SER A 35 -18.56 10.98 0.58
N ARG A 36 -18.45 12.28 0.26
CA ARG A 36 -19.31 13.32 0.84
C ARG A 36 -20.78 13.07 0.52
N GLN A 37 -21.09 12.86 -0.75
CA GLN A 37 -22.45 12.53 -1.20
C GLN A 37 -23.00 11.28 -0.51
N SER A 38 -22.17 10.24 -0.33
CA SER A 38 -22.57 9.04 0.41
C SER A 38 -22.82 9.35 1.89
N GLY A 39 -21.96 10.17 2.51
CA GLY A 39 -22.10 10.58 3.91
C GLY A 39 -23.39 11.33 4.17
N ASP A 40 -23.81 12.16 3.22
CA ASP A 40 -25.01 12.98 3.31
C ASP A 40 -26.31 12.18 3.22
N THR A 41 -26.24 10.89 2.85
CA THR A 41 -27.39 9.97 2.88
C THR A 41 -27.73 9.44 4.26
N PHE A 42 -26.83 9.62 5.25
CA PHE A 42 -27.06 9.20 6.63
C PHE A 42 -27.59 10.38 7.44
N GLU A 43 -28.84 10.30 7.90
CA GLU A 43 -29.58 11.39 8.55
C GLU A 43 -28.81 12.04 9.72
N GLU A 44 -28.22 11.23 10.59
CA GLU A 44 -27.48 11.69 11.78
C GLU A 44 -26.10 12.29 11.44
N MET A 45 -25.57 12.07 10.23
CA MET A 45 -24.16 12.33 9.91
C MET A 45 -23.83 13.82 9.85
N GLN A 46 -24.75 14.69 9.40
CA GLN A 46 -24.49 16.13 9.29
C GLN A 46 -24.14 16.76 10.65
N ASP A 47 -24.98 16.55 11.66
CA ASP A 47 -24.79 17.10 13.00
C ASP A 47 -23.56 16.51 13.70
N LEU A 48 -23.31 15.21 13.49
CA LEU A 48 -22.12 14.54 13.99
C LEU A 48 -20.85 15.12 13.36
N LYS A 49 -20.83 15.34 12.03
CA LYS A 49 -19.69 15.95 11.31
C LYS A 49 -19.36 17.33 11.87
N ALA A 50 -20.37 18.19 12.03
CA ALA A 50 -20.19 19.54 12.57
C ALA A 50 -19.64 19.52 14.01
N THR A 51 -20.18 18.62 14.85
CA THR A 51 -19.72 18.45 16.23
C THR A 51 -18.28 17.95 16.30
N ALA A 52 -17.93 16.96 15.48
CA ALA A 52 -16.58 16.40 15.43
C ALA A 52 -15.54 17.42 14.95
N ILE A 53 -15.84 18.16 13.87
CA ILE A 53 -14.94 19.21 13.35
C ILE A 53 -14.66 20.26 14.42
N ARG A 54 -15.70 20.81 15.06
CA ARG A 54 -15.54 21.83 16.12
C ARG A 54 -14.68 21.30 17.28
N TYR A 55 -14.94 20.08 17.74
CA TYR A 55 -14.18 19.50 18.83
C TYR A 55 -12.70 19.30 18.48
N ILE A 56 -12.41 18.77 17.28
CA ILE A 56 -11.03 18.58 16.80
C ILE A 56 -10.33 19.92 16.61
N ASP A 57 -11.05 20.94 16.16
CA ASP A 57 -10.45 22.26 16.01
C ASP A 57 -9.95 22.82 17.35
N GLU A 58 -10.78 22.73 18.39
CA GLU A 58 -10.52 23.22 19.74
C GLU A 58 -9.50 22.35 20.52
N ASN A 59 -9.48 21.03 20.29
CA ASN A 59 -8.76 20.07 21.14
C ASN A 59 -7.60 19.34 20.44
N GLY A 60 -7.43 19.53 19.13
CA GLY A 60 -6.39 18.88 18.33
C GLY A 60 -6.72 17.42 17.96
N PRO A 61 -5.71 16.59 17.65
CA PRO A 61 -5.93 15.25 17.12
C PRO A 61 -6.67 14.30 18.08
N VAL A 62 -7.70 13.60 17.58
CA VAL A 62 -8.54 12.67 18.38
C VAL A 62 -8.65 11.29 17.76
N CYS A 63 -8.93 10.28 18.58
CA CYS A 63 -9.39 8.96 18.13
C CYS A 63 -10.85 8.72 18.53
N SER A 64 -11.42 7.59 18.08
CA SER A 64 -12.81 7.19 18.37
C SER A 64 -13.16 7.15 19.87
N ASP A 65 -12.18 6.91 20.73
CA ASP A 65 -12.41 6.75 22.17
C ASP A 65 -12.35 8.10 22.92
N THR A 66 -11.81 9.13 22.27
CA THR A 66 -11.57 10.47 22.85
C THR A 66 -12.45 11.56 22.26
N LEU A 67 -13.13 11.28 21.16
CA LEU A 67 -14.14 12.17 20.59
C LEU A 67 -15.44 12.00 21.39
N PRO A 68 -15.98 13.04 22.05
CA PRO A 68 -17.13 12.94 22.95
C PRO A 68 -18.45 12.86 22.17
N ILE A 69 -18.58 11.80 21.36
CA ILE A 69 -19.76 11.46 20.59
C ILE A 69 -20.14 10.03 20.96
N ASP A 70 -21.21 9.90 21.73
CA ASP A 70 -21.74 8.64 22.18
C ASP A 70 -22.79 8.07 21.22
N GLY A 71 -23.12 6.79 21.41
CA GLY A 71 -24.17 6.10 20.67
C GLY A 71 -23.67 5.35 19.44
N GLU A 72 -24.64 4.81 18.69
CA GLU A 72 -24.38 3.98 17.52
C GLU A 72 -25.33 4.32 16.37
N ILE A 73 -24.78 4.39 15.16
CA ILE A 73 -25.50 4.77 13.94
C ILE A 73 -25.36 3.69 12.88
N PHE A 74 -26.30 3.63 11.94
CA PHE A 74 -26.10 2.87 10.72
C PHE A 74 -25.20 3.66 9.78
N TRP A 75 -24.03 3.10 9.47
CA TRP A 75 -23.07 3.74 8.58
C TRP A 75 -22.23 2.69 7.87
N HIS A 76 -21.88 2.98 6.63
CA HIS A 76 -20.87 2.23 5.88
C HIS A 76 -20.10 3.17 4.97
N SER A 77 -18.79 2.97 4.86
CA SER A 77 -17.94 3.75 3.96
C SER A 77 -18.27 3.39 2.51
N SER A 78 -18.26 4.40 1.63
CA SER A 78 -18.28 4.20 0.18
C SER A 78 -16.90 3.86 -0.40
N MET A 79 -15.83 3.94 0.40
CA MET A 79 -14.44 3.93 -0.06
C MET A 79 -13.64 2.72 0.42
N HIS A 80 -14.01 2.13 1.56
CA HIS A 80 -13.33 0.96 2.11
C HIS A 80 -14.28 0.09 2.96
N TRP A 81 -13.79 -1.01 3.51
CA TRP A 81 -14.60 -2.05 4.16
C TRP A 81 -15.18 -1.68 5.54
N SER A 82 -15.11 -0.42 5.98
CA SER A 82 -15.59 -0.05 7.32
C SER A 82 -17.09 0.22 7.36
N GLY A 83 -17.67 -0.09 8.52
CA GLY A 83 -19.10 0.01 8.76
C GLY A 83 -19.87 -1.19 8.22
N SER A 84 -21.20 -1.12 8.30
CA SER A 84 -22.08 -2.18 7.84
C SER A 84 -23.46 -1.61 7.48
N ARG A 85 -24.07 -2.18 6.44
CA ARG A 85 -25.48 -1.92 6.10
C ARG A 85 -26.47 -2.60 7.05
N HIS A 86 -26.01 -3.55 7.86
CA HIS A 86 -26.87 -4.41 8.67
C HIS A 86 -26.57 -4.34 10.17
N LYS A 87 -25.50 -3.65 10.56
CA LYS A 87 -25.10 -3.48 11.96
C LYS A 87 -24.74 -2.03 12.20
N LYS A 88 -25.13 -1.52 13.36
CA LYS A 88 -24.70 -0.20 13.79
C LYS A 88 -23.21 -0.19 14.11
N SER A 89 -22.59 0.98 13.96
CA SER A 89 -21.22 1.27 14.35
C SER A 89 -21.24 2.37 15.41
N SER A 90 -20.24 2.38 16.29
CA SER A 90 -19.99 3.53 17.18
C SER A 90 -20.01 4.84 16.39
N ALA A 91 -20.80 5.81 16.86
CA ALA A 91 -21.02 7.08 16.20
C ALA A 91 -19.71 7.87 16.03
N SER A 92 -18.87 7.92 17.07
CA SER A 92 -17.54 8.54 17.01
C SER A 92 -16.63 7.91 15.96
N ARG A 93 -16.61 6.58 15.84
CA ARG A 93 -15.84 5.90 14.78
C ARG A 93 -16.39 6.21 13.40
N ALA A 94 -17.71 6.16 13.23
CA ALA A 94 -18.35 6.36 11.94
C ALA A 94 -18.11 7.77 11.40
N VAL A 95 -18.28 8.81 12.23
CA VAL A 95 -18.06 10.20 11.83
C VAL A 95 -16.59 10.49 11.52
N LEU A 96 -15.64 9.93 12.29
CA LEU A 96 -14.21 10.10 12.02
C LEU A 96 -13.79 9.47 10.71
N GLU A 97 -14.22 8.22 10.44
CA GLU A 97 -13.91 7.55 9.18
C GLU A 97 -14.61 8.23 8.00
N GLN A 98 -15.84 8.74 8.17
CA GLN A 98 -16.55 9.50 7.12
C GLN A 98 -15.82 10.81 6.78
N LEU A 99 -15.48 11.63 7.78
CA LEU A 99 -14.74 12.88 7.57
C LEU A 99 -13.34 12.63 6.98
N TYR A 100 -12.71 11.52 7.36
CA TYR A 100 -11.46 11.07 6.75
C TYR A 100 -11.63 10.76 5.27
N THR A 101 -12.63 9.96 4.86
CA THR A 101 -12.85 9.64 3.44
C THR A 101 -13.43 10.79 2.62
N GLU A 102 -13.96 11.83 3.26
CA GLU A 102 -14.30 13.11 2.62
C GLU A 102 -13.07 14.02 2.42
N GLY A 103 -11.93 13.67 3.01
CA GLY A 103 -10.71 14.46 3.04
C GLY A 103 -10.76 15.70 3.94
N LYS A 104 -11.75 15.78 4.84
CA LYS A 104 -11.80 16.81 5.89
C LYS A 104 -10.83 16.51 7.03
N LEU A 105 -10.63 15.23 7.32
CA LEU A 105 -9.62 14.74 8.24
C LEU A 105 -8.52 13.98 7.52
N ILE A 106 -7.34 13.98 8.11
CA ILE A 106 -6.26 13.05 7.79
C ILE A 106 -5.96 12.16 8.99
N ILE A 107 -5.24 11.07 8.78
CA ILE A 107 -4.64 10.33 9.89
C ILE A 107 -3.41 11.11 10.36
N HIS A 108 -3.55 11.80 11.50
CA HIS A 108 -2.46 12.54 12.12
C HIS A 108 -1.31 11.62 12.51
N HIS A 109 -1.63 10.54 13.22
CA HIS A 109 -0.69 9.52 13.66
C HIS A 109 -1.44 8.24 14.04
N LYS A 110 -0.69 7.17 14.33
CA LYS A 110 -1.24 5.93 14.88
C LYS A 110 -0.56 5.57 16.19
N ASN A 111 -1.34 5.09 17.15
CA ASN A 111 -0.84 4.40 18.34
C ASN A 111 -1.28 2.94 18.26
N GLY A 112 -0.35 2.05 17.92
CA GLY A 112 -0.69 0.70 17.47
C GLY A 112 -1.62 0.75 16.26
N ASN A 113 -2.76 0.05 16.34
CA ASN A 113 -3.78 0.04 15.27
C ASN A 113 -4.77 1.22 15.37
N ARG A 114 -4.66 2.05 16.41
CA ARG A 114 -5.59 3.17 16.62
C ARG A 114 -5.16 4.37 15.81
N LYS A 115 -6.07 4.87 14.98
CA LYS A 115 -5.90 6.10 14.21
C LYS A 115 -6.30 7.30 15.07
N TYR A 116 -5.47 8.33 15.04
CA TYR A 116 -5.81 9.66 15.51
C TYR A 116 -5.95 10.57 14.30
N TYR A 117 -7.01 11.35 14.28
CA TYR A 117 -7.43 12.18 13.17
C TYR A 117 -7.31 13.65 13.53
N ASP A 118 -6.93 14.46 12.57
CA ASP A 118 -6.90 15.92 12.70
C ASP A 118 -7.32 16.56 11.36
N LEU A 119 -7.65 17.85 11.39
CA LEU A 119 -8.12 18.60 10.23
C LEU A 119 -7.06 18.66 9.13
N ALA A 120 -7.43 18.30 7.90
CA ALA A 120 -6.50 18.27 6.77
C ALA A 120 -5.81 19.63 6.53
N GLU A 121 -6.54 20.73 6.70
CA GLU A 121 -6.05 22.12 6.54
C GLU A 121 -4.95 22.53 7.51
N LYS A 122 -4.80 21.82 8.64
CA LYS A 122 -3.70 22.06 9.59
C LYS A 122 -2.37 21.44 9.11
N HIS A 123 -2.42 20.52 8.15
CA HIS A 123 -1.29 19.64 7.80
C HIS A 123 -0.95 19.62 6.31
N ILE A 124 -1.88 19.99 5.45
CA ILE A 124 -1.71 20.05 4.00
C ILE A 124 -1.81 21.52 3.59
N SER A 125 -0.93 21.98 2.70
CA SER A 125 -0.94 23.36 2.23
C SER A 125 -2.27 23.71 1.56
N GLU A 126 -2.68 24.98 1.71
CA GLU A 126 -3.87 25.51 1.03
C GLU A 126 -3.79 25.28 -0.49
N GLU A 127 -2.61 25.49 -1.09
CA GLU A 127 -2.34 25.23 -2.50
C GLU A 127 -2.75 23.82 -2.95
N ILE A 128 -2.39 22.78 -2.18
CA ILE A 128 -2.73 21.39 -2.51
C ILE A 128 -4.22 21.12 -2.22
N LEU A 129 -4.77 21.69 -1.16
CA LEU A 129 -6.16 21.46 -0.77
C LEU A 129 -7.16 22.08 -1.75
N THR A 130 -6.82 23.24 -2.31
CA THR A 130 -7.68 23.98 -3.25
C THR A 130 -7.33 23.74 -4.71
N ALA A 131 -6.27 22.99 -5.01
CA ALA A 131 -5.91 22.64 -6.37
C ALA A 131 -7.03 21.89 -7.07
N GLU A 132 -7.23 22.22 -8.35
CA GLU A 132 -8.20 21.56 -9.21
C GLU A 132 -7.78 20.11 -9.51
N ASP A 133 -8.76 19.25 -9.80
CA ASP A 133 -8.48 17.90 -10.29
C ASP A 133 -7.71 17.98 -11.63
N PRO A 134 -6.48 17.45 -11.70
CA PRO A 134 -5.70 17.50 -12.93
C PRO A 134 -6.29 16.63 -14.04
N CYS A 135 -7.16 15.67 -13.70
CA CYS A 135 -7.82 14.79 -14.66
C CYS A 135 -9.16 15.36 -15.11
N ARG A 136 -9.32 15.56 -16.42
CA ARG A 136 -10.54 16.13 -17.02
C ARG A 136 -11.65 15.10 -17.22
N SER A 137 -11.31 13.81 -17.06
CA SER A 137 -12.25 12.71 -17.22
C SER A 137 -11.86 11.50 -16.37
N GLU A 138 -12.82 10.62 -16.11
CA GLU A 138 -12.58 9.32 -15.46
C GLU A 138 -11.54 8.48 -16.24
N SER A 139 -11.52 8.56 -17.57
CA SER A 139 -10.54 7.83 -18.40
C SER A 139 -9.11 8.33 -18.17
N GLU A 140 -8.91 9.65 -18.07
CA GLU A 140 -7.60 10.23 -17.75
C GLU A 140 -7.15 9.83 -16.35
N PHE A 141 -8.07 9.86 -15.37
CA PHE A 141 -7.77 9.42 -14.01
C PHE A 141 -7.39 7.94 -13.94
N GLN A 142 -8.10 7.09 -14.68
CA GLN A 142 -7.77 5.67 -14.81
C GLN A 142 -6.39 5.46 -15.45
N ALA A 143 -6.07 6.19 -16.53
CA ALA A 143 -4.76 6.12 -17.18
C ALA A 143 -3.62 6.55 -16.24
N TRP A 144 -3.80 7.67 -15.53
CA TRP A 144 -2.86 8.15 -14.53
C TRP A 144 -2.63 7.12 -13.41
N ARG A 145 -3.69 6.49 -12.89
CA ARG A 145 -3.58 5.43 -11.89
C ARG A 145 -2.87 4.20 -12.43
N VAL A 146 -3.15 3.78 -13.66
CA VAL A 146 -2.46 2.64 -14.30
C VAL A 146 -0.96 2.94 -14.44
N LEU A 147 -0.59 4.14 -14.91
CA LEU A 147 0.81 4.56 -15.02
C LEU A 147 1.53 4.48 -13.66
N ARG A 148 0.91 5.03 -12.60
CA ARG A 148 1.42 4.91 -11.23
C ARG A 148 1.55 3.46 -10.75
N ARG A 149 0.62 2.56 -11.13
CA ARG A 149 0.72 1.14 -10.79
C ARG A 149 1.87 0.45 -11.49
N ILE A 150 2.10 0.76 -12.76
CA ILE A 150 3.25 0.27 -13.52
C ILE A 150 4.54 0.70 -12.82
N GLY A 151 4.66 1.98 -12.47
CA GLY A 151 5.82 2.49 -11.73
C GLY A 151 6.02 1.87 -10.35
N ALA A 152 4.94 1.68 -9.57
CA ALA A 152 5.03 1.11 -8.23
C ALA A 152 5.42 -0.38 -8.24
N VAL A 153 4.88 -1.16 -9.18
CA VAL A 153 5.24 -2.58 -9.33
C VAL A 153 6.60 -2.74 -10.02
N GLY A 154 7.00 -1.76 -10.84
CA GLY A 154 8.21 -1.75 -11.66
C GLY A 154 8.06 -2.47 -13.01
N LEU A 155 7.30 -3.57 -13.04
CA LEU A 155 7.04 -4.32 -14.27
C LEU A 155 5.64 -4.95 -14.20
N LEU A 156 4.73 -4.56 -15.08
CA LEU A 156 3.33 -5.01 -15.05
C LEU A 156 2.83 -5.46 -16.42
N TRP A 157 2.00 -6.49 -16.46
CA TRP A 157 1.38 -6.98 -17.71
C TRP A 157 0.00 -6.37 -17.99
N ASP A 158 -0.42 -6.39 -19.25
CA ASP A 158 -1.81 -6.13 -19.64
C ASP A 158 -2.65 -7.42 -19.48
N LYS A 159 -2.92 -7.79 -18.22
CA LYS A 159 -3.82 -8.90 -17.86
C LYS A 159 -4.75 -8.47 -16.73
N ASN A 160 -5.73 -9.32 -16.42
CA ASN A 160 -6.43 -9.20 -15.15
C ASN A 160 -5.41 -9.38 -14.02
N SER A 161 -5.13 -8.29 -13.31
CA SER A 161 -4.06 -8.19 -12.32
C SER A 161 -4.61 -7.56 -11.05
N SER A 162 -4.32 -8.17 -9.91
CA SER A 162 -4.66 -7.60 -8.61
C SER A 162 -3.88 -6.32 -8.31
N ALA A 163 -2.81 -5.99 -9.04
CA ALA A 163 -2.16 -4.67 -8.95
C ALA A 163 -3.08 -3.52 -9.42
N LEU A 164 -4.05 -3.80 -10.29
CA LEU A 164 -5.01 -2.82 -10.81
C LEU A 164 -6.34 -2.80 -10.02
N LEU A 165 -6.39 -3.47 -8.86
CA LEU A 165 -7.57 -3.47 -7.99
C LEU A 165 -7.94 -2.04 -7.57
N GLY A 166 -9.24 -1.77 -7.48
CA GLY A 166 -9.78 -0.46 -7.11
C GLY A 166 -9.86 0.55 -8.26
N ILE A 167 -9.38 0.24 -9.47
CA ILE A 167 -9.52 1.12 -10.66
C ILE A 167 -10.85 0.90 -11.39
N GLY A 168 -11.41 -0.32 -11.35
CA GLY A 168 -12.70 -0.62 -11.98
C GLY A 168 -12.63 -0.83 -13.50
N LEU A 169 -11.46 -1.22 -14.02
CA LEU A 169 -11.22 -1.40 -15.46
C LEU A 169 -11.87 -2.66 -16.02
N LYS A 170 -12.60 -2.51 -17.13
CA LYS A 170 -12.90 -3.62 -18.04
C LYS A 170 -11.67 -3.96 -18.88
N ALA A 171 -11.66 -5.15 -19.49
CA ALA A 171 -10.55 -5.62 -20.31
C ALA A 171 -10.20 -4.66 -21.47
N GLU A 172 -11.21 -4.21 -22.23
CA GLU A 172 -11.01 -3.28 -23.35
C GLU A 172 -10.47 -1.91 -22.89
N GLN A 173 -10.99 -1.37 -21.78
CA GLN A 173 -10.51 -0.10 -21.23
C GLN A 173 -9.05 -0.21 -20.78
N ARG A 174 -8.69 -1.31 -20.10
CA ARG A 174 -7.30 -1.55 -19.71
C ARG A 174 -6.39 -1.61 -20.95
N LYS A 175 -6.78 -2.36 -21.97
CA LYS A 175 -6.03 -2.48 -23.22
C LYS A 175 -5.81 -1.10 -23.87
N GLN A 176 -6.87 -0.31 -24.01
CA GLN A 176 -6.81 1.05 -24.56
C GLN A 176 -5.87 1.96 -23.77
N ILE A 177 -5.88 1.88 -22.44
CA ILE A 177 -4.98 2.67 -21.58
C ILE A 177 -3.52 2.25 -21.81
N PHE A 178 -3.22 0.95 -21.87
CA PHE A 178 -1.85 0.48 -22.14
C PHE A 178 -1.38 0.90 -23.54
N GLU A 179 -2.24 0.80 -24.55
CA GLU A 179 -1.96 1.29 -25.91
C GLU A 179 -1.71 2.80 -25.93
N GLN A 180 -2.55 3.59 -25.25
CA GLN A 180 -2.41 5.04 -25.10
C GLN A 180 -1.08 5.40 -24.43
N LEU A 181 -0.80 4.86 -23.24
CA LEU A 181 0.42 5.18 -22.49
C LEU A 181 1.68 4.78 -23.26
N THR A 182 1.62 3.71 -24.05
CA THR A 182 2.73 3.29 -24.93
C THR A 182 2.90 4.29 -26.09
N ALA A 183 1.81 4.69 -26.74
CA ALA A 183 1.84 5.66 -27.84
C ALA A 183 2.34 7.04 -27.39
N GLU A 184 2.01 7.44 -26.16
CA GLU A 184 2.50 8.67 -25.52
C GLU A 184 3.96 8.58 -25.06
N GLY A 185 4.56 7.38 -25.09
CA GLY A 185 5.93 7.15 -24.64
C GLY A 185 6.10 7.18 -23.13
N ASN A 186 5.02 7.02 -22.35
CA ASN A 186 5.06 6.97 -20.88
C ASN A 186 5.53 5.59 -20.37
N ILE A 187 5.24 4.54 -21.14
CA ILE A 187 5.66 3.17 -20.85
C ILE A 187 6.24 2.51 -22.09
N ILE A 188 7.10 1.51 -21.88
CA ILE A 188 7.65 0.68 -22.95
C ILE A 188 7.29 -0.79 -22.75
N PRO A 189 7.06 -1.56 -23.83
CA PRO A 189 6.88 -2.99 -23.74
C PRO A 189 8.22 -3.69 -23.46
N VAL A 190 8.18 -4.69 -22.58
CA VAL A 190 9.32 -5.53 -22.19
C VAL A 190 8.94 -6.99 -22.41
N MET A 191 9.72 -7.68 -23.23
CA MET A 191 9.59 -9.12 -23.43
C MET A 191 10.55 -9.87 -22.49
N VAL A 192 10.00 -10.84 -21.76
CA VAL A 192 10.79 -11.71 -20.88
C VAL A 192 10.93 -13.06 -21.54
N GLU A 193 12.16 -13.59 -21.57
CA GLU A 193 12.45 -14.89 -22.16
C GLU A 193 11.54 -15.98 -21.58
N GLY A 194 10.99 -16.83 -22.46
CA GLY A 194 10.07 -17.90 -22.08
C GLY A 194 8.62 -17.45 -21.81
N ILE A 195 8.34 -16.14 -21.79
CA ILE A 195 6.99 -15.60 -21.54
C ILE A 195 6.46 -14.88 -22.79
N ARG A 196 5.33 -15.36 -23.31
CA ARG A 196 4.71 -14.78 -24.52
C ARG A 196 4.01 -13.44 -24.29
N THR A 197 3.54 -13.20 -23.07
CA THR A 197 2.82 -11.97 -22.73
C THR A 197 3.83 -10.83 -22.53
N PRO A 198 3.67 -9.67 -23.18
CA PRO A 198 4.49 -8.52 -22.90
C PRO A 198 4.22 -7.98 -21.49
N PHE A 199 5.26 -7.50 -20.86
CA PHE A 199 5.19 -6.64 -19.68
C PHE A 199 5.42 -5.20 -20.10
N TYR A 200 5.21 -4.27 -19.18
CA TYR A 200 5.41 -2.86 -19.38
C TYR A 200 6.07 -2.26 -18.14
N CYS A 201 7.05 -1.39 -18.34
CA CYS A 201 7.66 -0.55 -17.31
C CYS A 201 7.59 0.91 -17.75
N LEU A 202 7.94 1.84 -16.84
CA LEU A 202 8.05 3.24 -17.22
C LEU A 202 9.17 3.41 -18.24
N SER A 203 8.98 4.29 -19.23
CA SER A 203 10.05 4.62 -20.17
C SER A 203 11.28 5.22 -19.48
N ALA A 204 11.06 5.92 -18.35
CA ALA A 204 12.13 6.47 -17.52
C ALA A 204 13.08 5.40 -16.94
N ASP A 205 12.62 4.15 -16.83
CA ASP A 205 13.41 3.03 -16.30
C ASP A 205 14.19 2.28 -17.40
N GLU A 206 14.02 2.65 -18.68
CA GLU A 206 14.62 1.93 -19.81
C GLU A 206 16.15 1.89 -19.74
N GLU A 207 16.79 3.01 -19.43
CA GLU A 207 18.26 3.09 -19.34
C GLU A 207 18.80 2.27 -18.15
N LEU A 208 18.05 2.22 -17.04
CA LEU A 208 18.38 1.34 -15.93
C LEU A 208 18.28 -0.13 -16.37
N LEU A 209 17.21 -0.51 -17.07
CA LEU A 209 17.06 -1.87 -17.59
C LEU A 209 18.21 -2.26 -18.53
N LYS A 210 18.55 -1.39 -19.49
CA LYS A 210 19.66 -1.62 -20.44
C LYS A 210 20.99 -1.78 -19.70
N SER A 211 21.30 -0.91 -18.74
CA SER A 211 22.55 -0.98 -17.97
C SER A 211 22.68 -2.27 -17.16
N VAL A 212 21.57 -2.76 -16.58
CA VAL A 212 21.54 -4.06 -15.89
C VAL A 212 21.79 -5.20 -16.87
N LEU A 213 21.16 -5.19 -18.05
CA LEU A 213 21.31 -6.25 -19.06
C LEU A 213 22.74 -6.36 -19.61
N VAL A 214 23.45 -5.24 -19.76
CA VAL A 214 24.86 -5.23 -20.20
C VAL A 214 25.87 -5.36 -19.05
N GLY A 215 25.39 -5.48 -17.80
CA GLY A 215 26.22 -5.64 -16.62
C GLY A 215 27.08 -4.42 -16.27
N SER A 216 26.66 -3.21 -16.67
CA SER A 216 27.40 -1.97 -16.40
C SER A 216 27.02 -1.31 -15.07
N THR A 217 26.01 -1.83 -14.37
CA THR A 217 25.61 -1.32 -13.06
C THR A 217 26.48 -1.88 -11.94
N ASP A 218 26.83 -1.04 -10.94
CA ASP A 218 27.46 -1.49 -9.69
C ASP A 218 26.40 -2.03 -8.71
N MET A 219 25.66 -3.05 -9.12
CA MET A 219 24.65 -3.71 -8.29
C MET A 219 25.21 -4.98 -7.65
N LYS A 220 25.65 -4.87 -6.40
CA LYS A 220 26.06 -6.04 -5.61
C LYS A 220 24.83 -6.80 -5.10
N PRO A 221 24.82 -8.14 -5.14
CA PRO A 221 23.74 -8.93 -4.56
C PRO A 221 23.53 -8.58 -3.08
N ARG A 222 22.31 -8.18 -2.73
CA ARG A 222 21.86 -7.87 -1.37
C ARG A 222 20.70 -8.77 -0.98
N LEU A 223 20.56 -9.03 0.31
CA LEU A 223 19.44 -9.79 0.86
C LEU A 223 18.44 -8.83 1.50
N SER A 224 17.17 -8.95 1.12
CA SER A 224 16.06 -8.14 1.62
C SER A 224 14.89 -9.03 2.03
N PHE A 225 14.19 -8.62 3.09
CA PHE A 225 12.88 -9.17 3.43
C PHE A 225 11.82 -8.26 2.83
N ILE A 226 10.96 -8.80 1.98
CA ILE A 226 9.94 -8.03 1.29
C ILE A 226 8.64 -8.07 2.09
N ALA A 227 7.99 -6.93 2.28
CA ALA A 227 6.72 -6.90 2.99
C ALA A 227 5.63 -7.61 2.16
N PRO A 228 4.69 -8.36 2.76
CA PRO A 228 3.61 -9.04 2.04
C PRO A 228 2.69 -8.10 1.23
N LEU A 229 2.67 -6.81 1.62
CA LEU A 229 1.86 -5.76 1.01
C LEU A 229 2.69 -4.79 0.16
N ASP A 230 3.98 -5.07 -0.02
CA ASP A 230 4.83 -4.34 -0.95
C ASP A 230 4.21 -4.35 -2.36
N PRO A 231 4.27 -3.23 -3.12
CA PRO A 231 3.72 -3.18 -4.47
C PRO A 231 4.20 -4.32 -5.39
N LEU A 232 5.42 -4.81 -5.22
CA LEU A 232 5.95 -5.96 -5.96
C LEU A 232 5.05 -7.20 -5.81
N PHE A 233 4.47 -7.43 -4.63
CA PHE A 233 3.60 -8.57 -4.34
C PHE A 233 2.10 -8.31 -4.57
N TRP A 234 1.73 -7.17 -5.16
CA TRP A 234 0.34 -6.90 -5.48
C TRP A 234 -0.25 -7.90 -6.48
N ASP A 235 0.55 -8.46 -7.39
CA ASP A 235 0.14 -9.53 -8.31
C ASP A 235 0.98 -10.79 -8.11
N LYS A 236 0.43 -11.75 -7.38
CA LYS A 236 1.09 -13.04 -7.10
C LYS A 236 1.21 -13.92 -8.34
N SER A 237 0.33 -13.77 -9.32
CA SER A 237 0.42 -14.51 -10.58
C SER A 237 1.59 -13.98 -11.40
N LEU A 238 1.81 -12.67 -11.40
CA LEU A 238 2.97 -12.04 -12.01
C LEU A 238 4.27 -12.51 -11.36
N ILE A 239 4.34 -12.52 -10.02
CA ILE A 239 5.50 -13.04 -9.28
C ILE A 239 5.77 -14.51 -9.64
N ARG A 240 4.72 -15.34 -9.68
CA ARG A 240 4.86 -16.75 -10.09
C ARG A 240 5.38 -16.87 -11.53
N SER A 241 4.94 -16.02 -12.45
CA SER A 241 5.39 -16.08 -13.85
C SER A 241 6.84 -15.64 -14.03
N LEU A 242 7.31 -14.63 -13.29
CA LEU A 242 8.66 -14.08 -13.45
C LEU A 242 9.73 -14.82 -12.63
N TRP A 243 9.38 -15.29 -11.44
CA TRP A 243 10.33 -15.90 -10.50
C TRP A 243 10.06 -17.37 -10.20
N GLU A 244 8.99 -17.96 -10.73
CA GLU A 244 8.52 -19.30 -10.36
C GLU A 244 8.27 -19.45 -8.85
N PHE A 245 8.08 -18.32 -8.17
CA PHE A 245 7.96 -18.25 -6.71
C PHE A 245 6.49 -18.19 -6.30
N GLN A 246 6.03 -19.20 -5.59
CA GLN A 246 4.66 -19.23 -5.06
C GLN A 246 4.63 -18.67 -3.63
N TYR A 247 3.81 -17.64 -3.42
CA TYR A 247 3.66 -16.96 -2.15
C TYR A 247 2.20 -16.79 -1.72
N SER A 248 1.91 -17.23 -0.49
CA SER A 248 0.63 -17.04 0.21
C SER A 248 0.87 -16.17 1.45
N TRP A 249 -0.04 -15.23 1.71
CA TRP A 249 -0.04 -14.47 2.96
C TRP A 249 -1.02 -15.15 3.91
N GLU A 250 -0.50 -15.90 4.87
CA GLU A 250 -1.27 -16.89 5.65
C GLU A 250 -1.81 -16.34 6.98
N ILE A 251 -1.85 -15.01 7.11
CA ILE A 251 -2.34 -14.32 8.32
C ILE A 251 -3.79 -14.68 8.67
N TYR A 252 -4.60 -14.96 7.64
CA TYR A 252 -6.00 -15.37 7.78
C TYR A 252 -6.19 -16.89 7.81
N THR A 253 -5.12 -17.66 7.59
CA THR A 253 -5.15 -19.12 7.65
C THR A 253 -5.09 -19.58 9.11
N PRO A 254 -5.96 -20.50 9.56
CA PRO A 254 -5.85 -21.12 10.88
C PRO A 254 -4.46 -21.71 11.12
N ALA A 255 -3.94 -21.60 12.35
CA ALA A 255 -2.55 -21.92 12.66
C ALA A 255 -2.11 -23.33 12.25
N ASP A 256 -2.99 -24.31 12.45
CA ASP A 256 -2.82 -25.73 12.09
C ASP A 256 -2.82 -26.00 10.57
N LYS A 257 -3.30 -25.04 9.78
CA LYS A 257 -3.37 -25.12 8.31
C LYS A 257 -2.34 -24.27 7.58
N ARG A 258 -1.49 -23.54 8.32
CA ARG A 258 -0.42 -22.73 7.71
C ARG A 258 0.67 -23.64 7.15
N LYS A 259 1.20 -23.27 5.99
CA LYS A 259 2.34 -23.95 5.38
C LYS A 259 3.66 -23.42 5.95
N TYR A 260 3.73 -22.13 6.25
CA TYR A 260 4.94 -21.49 6.74
C TYR A 260 4.72 -20.85 8.11
N GLY A 261 4.07 -19.68 8.17
CA GLY A 261 3.98 -18.87 9.37
C GLY A 261 2.83 -17.87 9.33
N TYR A 262 2.60 -17.15 10.42
CA TYR A 262 1.52 -16.15 10.52
C TYR A 262 1.82 -14.90 9.67
N TYR A 263 3.01 -14.32 9.84
CA TYR A 263 3.46 -13.15 9.09
C TYR A 263 4.81 -13.43 8.42
N THR A 264 4.75 -14.16 7.31
CA THR A 264 5.93 -14.59 6.56
C THR A 264 6.35 -13.55 5.53
N LEU A 265 7.63 -13.19 5.50
CA LEU A 265 8.24 -12.28 4.53
C LEU A 265 8.98 -13.09 3.44
N PRO A 266 8.75 -12.83 2.15
CA PRO A 266 9.63 -13.31 1.09
C PRO A 266 11.07 -12.84 1.27
N VAL A 267 12.03 -13.73 1.07
CA VAL A 267 13.48 -13.44 1.13
C VAL A 267 14.01 -13.31 -0.28
N LEU A 268 14.36 -12.08 -0.68
CA LEU A 268 15.00 -11.79 -1.96
C LEU A 268 16.52 -11.71 -1.74
N TYR A 269 17.31 -12.44 -2.52
CA TYR A 269 18.77 -12.32 -2.52
C TYR A 269 19.29 -12.12 -3.94
N GLY A 270 19.89 -10.95 -4.20
CA GLY A 270 20.19 -10.51 -5.56
C GLY A 270 18.89 -10.32 -6.34
N ASP A 271 18.69 -11.16 -7.35
CA ASP A 271 17.56 -11.16 -8.28
C ASP A 271 16.62 -12.37 -8.12
N ARG A 272 16.82 -13.20 -7.08
CA ARG A 272 16.02 -14.42 -6.83
C ARG A 272 15.35 -14.40 -5.47
N PHE A 273 14.09 -14.83 -5.42
CA PHE A 273 13.45 -15.21 -4.18
C PHE A 273 14.00 -16.57 -3.73
N ILE A 274 14.71 -16.57 -2.61
CA ILE A 274 15.42 -17.75 -2.10
C ILE A 274 14.68 -18.46 -0.97
N GLY A 275 13.57 -17.90 -0.51
CA GLY A 275 12.83 -18.47 0.60
C GLY A 275 11.90 -17.49 1.28
N ARG A 276 11.61 -17.80 2.54
CA ARG A 276 10.60 -17.17 3.38
C ARG A 276 11.13 -17.11 4.81
N ILE A 277 10.84 -16.04 5.53
CA ILE A 277 11.20 -15.89 6.93
C ILE A 277 10.03 -15.36 7.75
N GLU A 278 9.83 -15.88 8.95
CA GLU A 278 8.96 -15.26 9.95
C GLU A 278 9.86 -14.78 11.09
N ALA A 279 9.86 -13.48 11.35
CA ALA A 279 10.62 -12.87 12.43
C ALA A 279 9.74 -11.85 13.17
N VAL A 280 9.67 -11.96 14.50
CA VAL A 280 8.72 -11.23 15.32
C VAL A 280 9.46 -10.51 16.46
N PRO A 281 9.29 -9.19 16.63
CA PRO A 281 9.89 -8.48 17.75
C PRO A 281 9.22 -8.89 19.06
N GLY A 282 10.02 -9.35 20.01
CA GLY A 282 9.60 -9.70 21.37
C GLY A 282 9.57 -8.46 22.29
N LYS A 283 8.81 -8.58 23.39
CA LYS A 283 8.76 -7.55 24.43
C LYS A 283 10.07 -7.43 25.24
N ASP A 284 10.93 -8.44 25.13
CA ASP A 284 12.29 -8.52 25.66
C ASP A 284 13.30 -7.68 24.86
N GLY A 285 12.89 -7.06 23.75
CA GLY A 285 13.78 -6.31 22.87
C GLY A 285 14.63 -7.20 21.96
N ILE A 286 14.21 -8.46 21.75
CA ILE A 286 14.86 -9.44 20.88
C ILE A 286 13.96 -9.70 19.66
N LEU A 287 14.54 -9.75 18.46
CA LEU A 287 13.83 -10.18 17.27
C LEU A 287 13.89 -11.71 17.17
N HIS A 288 12.76 -12.38 17.39
CA HIS A 288 12.67 -13.84 17.37
C HIS A 288 12.38 -14.35 15.95
N VAL A 289 13.33 -15.06 15.33
CA VAL A 289 13.06 -15.80 14.10
C VAL A 289 12.25 -17.04 14.45
N LYS A 290 11.01 -17.12 13.97
CA LYS A 290 10.09 -18.24 14.22
C LYS A 290 10.21 -19.32 13.15
N GLY A 291 10.69 -18.96 11.97
CA GLY A 291 10.97 -19.93 10.92
C GLY A 291 11.70 -19.31 9.72
N LEU A 292 12.45 -20.17 9.05
CA LEU A 292 13.21 -19.86 7.84
C LEU A 292 13.09 -21.03 6.87
N TRP A 293 12.45 -20.80 5.73
CA TRP A 293 12.16 -21.83 4.73
C TRP A 293 12.79 -21.43 3.39
N TYR A 294 13.85 -22.13 3.01
CA TYR A 294 14.50 -21.94 1.72
C TYR A 294 13.73 -22.60 0.58
N GLU A 295 13.79 -22.02 -0.61
CA GLU A 295 13.31 -22.69 -1.82
C GLU A 295 14.18 -23.91 -2.18
N PRO A 296 13.61 -24.92 -2.86
CA PRO A 296 14.37 -26.07 -3.34
C PRO A 296 15.61 -25.66 -4.15
N GLY A 297 16.74 -26.30 -3.86
CA GLY A 297 18.00 -26.06 -4.58
C GLY A 297 18.85 -24.89 -4.05
N VAL A 298 18.35 -24.10 -3.09
CA VAL A 298 19.13 -23.01 -2.48
C VAL A 298 20.23 -23.58 -1.59
N ARG A 299 21.49 -23.36 -1.97
CA ARG A 299 22.67 -23.75 -1.17
C ARG A 299 23.00 -22.67 -0.15
N GLN A 300 23.04 -23.05 1.13
CA GLN A 300 23.41 -22.19 2.25
C GLN A 300 24.93 -21.96 2.33
N THR A 301 25.45 -21.18 1.38
CA THR A 301 26.87 -20.83 1.32
C THR A 301 27.26 -19.86 2.45
N LYS A 302 28.56 -19.79 2.78
CA LYS A 302 29.08 -18.78 3.73
C LYS A 302 28.67 -17.35 3.35
N LYS A 303 28.66 -17.03 2.06
CA LYS A 303 28.26 -15.71 1.55
C LYS A 303 26.78 -15.43 1.81
N LEU A 304 25.90 -16.40 1.55
CA LEU A 304 24.47 -16.27 1.82
C LEU A 304 24.20 -16.12 3.32
N ASN A 305 24.83 -16.95 4.15
CA ASN A 305 24.63 -16.88 5.61
C ASN A 305 25.10 -15.53 6.17
N ALA A 306 26.23 -15.01 5.69
CA ALA A 306 26.70 -13.67 6.08
C ALA A 306 25.77 -12.54 5.62
N ALA A 307 25.12 -12.68 4.46
CA ALA A 307 24.11 -11.72 3.99
C ALA A 307 22.84 -11.79 4.87
N LEU A 308 22.36 -13.00 5.17
CA LEU A 308 21.20 -13.21 6.03
C LEU A 308 21.42 -12.65 7.44
N GLU A 309 22.56 -12.96 8.07
CA GLU A 309 22.92 -12.43 9.40
C GLU A 309 22.92 -10.89 9.39
N ARG A 310 23.55 -10.28 8.37
CA ARG A 310 23.58 -8.83 8.24
C ARG A 310 22.18 -8.23 8.12
N THR A 311 21.34 -8.82 7.27
CA THR A 311 19.96 -8.35 7.08
C THR A 311 19.12 -8.57 8.33
N LEU A 312 19.29 -9.67 9.06
CA LEU A 312 18.61 -9.92 10.34
C LEU A 312 19.01 -8.90 11.41
N ARG A 313 20.30 -8.55 11.52
CA ARG A 313 20.75 -7.48 12.43
C ARG A 313 20.12 -6.15 12.09
N GLN A 314 20.11 -5.78 10.80
CA GLN A 314 19.47 -4.56 10.34
C GLN A 314 17.95 -4.57 10.58
N PHE A 315 17.30 -5.71 10.35
CA PHE A 315 15.87 -5.87 10.58
C PHE A 315 15.51 -5.85 12.06
N ALA A 316 16.35 -6.39 12.95
CA ALA A 316 16.19 -6.27 14.39
C ALA A 316 16.23 -4.79 14.81
N VAL A 317 17.26 -4.05 14.38
CA VAL A 317 17.38 -2.61 14.66
C VAL A 317 16.16 -1.83 14.12
N PHE A 318 15.73 -2.14 12.89
CA PHE A 318 14.54 -1.53 12.29
C PHE A 318 13.27 -1.74 13.13
N ASN A 319 13.14 -2.89 13.79
CA ASN A 319 12.01 -3.21 14.67
C ASN A 319 12.24 -2.80 16.14
N GLY A 320 13.28 -2.02 16.43
CA GLY A 320 13.59 -1.56 17.79
C GLY A 320 14.16 -2.65 18.71
N CYS A 321 14.66 -3.76 18.15
CA CYS A 321 15.32 -4.84 18.88
C CYS A 321 16.84 -4.64 18.90
N SER A 322 17.48 -5.08 19.99
CA SER A 322 18.94 -4.97 20.15
C SER A 322 19.73 -6.03 19.38
N HIS A 323 19.14 -7.20 19.19
CA HIS A 323 19.68 -8.32 18.42
C HIS A 323 18.55 -9.26 17.98
N TYR A 324 18.92 -10.33 17.27
CA TYR A 324 17.99 -11.38 16.86
C TYR A 324 18.41 -12.73 17.45
N GLU A 325 17.43 -13.63 17.61
CA GLU A 325 17.62 -15.03 17.96
C GLU A 325 16.97 -15.92 16.88
N MET A 326 17.60 -17.07 16.62
CA MET A 326 17.20 -18.00 15.55
C MET A 326 16.18 -19.03 15.98
#